data_AF-A0A8T1RZR7-F1
#
_entry.id   AF-A0A8T1RZR7-F1
#
_cell.length_a   1.000
_cell.length_b   1.000
_cell.length_c   1.000
_cell.angle_alpha   90.00
_cell.angle_beta   90.00
_cell.angle_gamma   90.00
#
_symmetry.space_group_name_H-M   'P 1'
#
loop_
_entity.id
_entity.type
_entity.pdbx_description
1 polymer ?
#
loop_
_entity_poly.entity_id
_entity_poly.type
_entity_poly.pdbx_seq_one_letter_code
_entity_poly.pdbx_strand_id
1 'polypeptide(L)'
;PCPARLCPHPPAPCPQGSGRYAIYIANYANGNLGPHALLEMDMAASNPAHGIVVLADVAAEAGVNKYTGGRGVTVGPIVSTSASDIFCDNENGPNFLFHNQGDGSFVDTAASAGLDDPYQHGRGVALADFNRDGKVDIVYGNWNGPHRLYLQMSTGGRVRFRDIATPKFSMPSPVRTVLAADFDNDQELEVFFNNIAYRGSSANRLFRVVRREHSDPVLEELNPGDAMEPEGRGTGGAVTDFDGDGLLDLILSHGESMAQPLSVFRGTQGAGNNWLRVVPRTRFGAFARGARVVLFTRRSGAQLRIIDGGSGYLCEMEPVAHFGLGRDEASSLEVTWPDGRVMARAVASSETNSVLEIPYPQGVEGQLPPTPLECGQGFSQHENGRCADTDECAAFPFVCPREKPLCTNTYGGYRCRSNRRCSRGFEPSEDGTACVAQVAFFGGSPSAGSRLWAWRPPGALLPLGLGLCLHICAL
;
A
#
# COMPACT_ATOMS: atom_id res chain seq x y z
N PRO A 1 -28.74 -31.52 6.40
CA PRO A 1 -28.96 -31.29 7.84
C PRO A 1 -27.63 -31.40 8.62
N CYS A 2 -26.87 -30.31 8.69
CA CYS A 2 -25.70 -30.22 9.58
C CYS A 2 -26.19 -29.78 10.97
N PRO A 3 -25.77 -30.44 12.05
CA PRO A 3 -26.22 -30.11 13.40
C PRO A 3 -25.55 -28.82 13.87
N ALA A 4 -26.35 -27.93 14.44
CA ALA A 4 -25.91 -26.78 15.20
C ALA A 4 -25.00 -27.24 16.33
N ARG A 5 -23.71 -26.89 16.28
CA ARG A 5 -22.85 -26.89 17.47
C ARG A 5 -23.02 -25.55 18.16
N LEU A 6 -23.33 -25.66 19.46
CA LEU A 6 -23.49 -24.60 20.42
C LEU A 6 -22.21 -23.75 20.51
N CYS A 7 -22.25 -22.53 19.97
CA CYS A 7 -21.44 -21.42 20.48
C CYS A 7 -22.30 -20.68 21.51
N PRO A 8 -21.87 -20.53 22.77
CA PRO A 8 -22.67 -19.89 23.82
C PRO A 8 -22.72 -18.36 23.70
N HIS A 9 -22.11 -17.77 22.68
CA HIS A 9 -22.10 -16.32 22.44
C HIS A 9 -22.71 -16.01 21.06
N PRO A 10 -23.57 -14.98 20.94
CA PRO A 10 -23.98 -14.49 19.63
C PRO A 10 -22.72 -14.08 18.84
N PRO A 11 -22.68 -14.24 17.51
CA PRO A 11 -21.56 -13.75 16.70
C PRO A 11 -21.32 -12.29 17.05
N ALA A 12 -20.08 -11.93 17.37
CA ALA A 12 -19.69 -10.56 17.62
C ALA A 12 -20.13 -9.72 16.41
N PRO A 13 -20.87 -8.63 16.60
CA PRO A 13 -21.25 -7.77 15.49
C PRO A 13 -19.98 -7.22 14.84
N CYS A 14 -19.94 -7.20 13.51
CA CYS A 14 -18.84 -6.67 12.70
C CYS A 14 -18.31 -5.32 13.22
N PRO A 15 -17.13 -4.87 12.79
CA PRO A 15 -16.75 -3.47 12.85
C PRO A 15 -17.76 -2.62 12.05
N GLN A 16 -18.86 -2.19 12.70
CA GLN A 16 -20.00 -1.52 12.07
C GLN A 16 -19.71 -0.07 11.64
N GLY A 17 -18.43 0.35 11.62
CA GLY A 17 -18.04 1.76 11.56
C GLY A 17 -18.71 2.61 12.66
N SER A 18 -19.19 1.95 13.72
CA SER A 18 -20.02 2.56 14.76
C SER A 18 -19.23 3.51 15.68
N GLY A 19 -17.94 3.73 15.42
CA GLY A 19 -16.99 4.41 16.30
C GLY A 19 -16.51 3.54 17.48
N ARG A 20 -16.89 2.26 17.51
CA ARG A 20 -16.29 1.25 18.40
C ARG A 20 -15.07 0.66 17.69
N TYR A 21 -13.94 0.65 18.39
CA TYR A 21 -12.67 0.14 17.87
C TYR A 21 -12.50 -1.33 18.20
N ALA A 22 -11.98 -2.09 17.24
CA ALA A 22 -11.28 -3.34 17.50
C ALA A 22 -9.78 -3.04 17.57
N ILE A 23 -9.04 -3.79 18.38
CA ILE A 23 -7.59 -3.66 18.49
C ILE A 23 -6.99 -4.96 17.99
N TYR A 24 -6.41 -4.92 16.80
CA TYR A 24 -5.63 -6.04 16.29
C TYR A 24 -4.18 -5.89 16.70
N ILE A 25 -3.57 -6.98 17.19
CA ILE A 25 -2.22 -7.01 17.71
C ILE A 25 -1.42 -8.06 16.93
N ALA A 26 -0.48 -7.58 16.10
CA ALA A 26 0.56 -8.40 15.50
C ALA A 26 1.74 -8.50 16.46
N ASN A 27 1.83 -9.60 17.21
CA ASN A 27 2.89 -9.82 18.19
C ASN A 27 3.98 -10.73 17.62
N TYR A 28 5.15 -10.69 18.26
CA TYR A 28 6.24 -11.62 17.96
C TYR A 28 5.98 -12.98 18.63
N ALA A 29 5.16 -13.83 18.00
CA ALA A 29 4.77 -15.12 18.53
C ALA A 29 5.95 -16.11 18.47
N ASN A 30 6.65 -16.27 19.60
CA ASN A 30 7.72 -17.26 19.79
C ASN A 30 7.70 -17.81 21.22
N GLY A 31 7.95 -19.12 21.39
CA GLY A 31 7.98 -19.78 22.69
C GLY A 31 6.65 -19.68 23.43
N ASN A 32 6.64 -18.95 24.56
CA ASN A 32 5.46 -18.78 25.41
C ASN A 32 4.56 -17.59 25.00
N LEU A 33 4.94 -16.84 23.95
CA LEU A 33 4.12 -15.75 23.43
C LEU A 33 3.02 -16.34 22.52
N GLY A 34 1.77 -15.97 22.79
CA GLY A 34 0.59 -16.44 22.05
C GLY A 34 0.54 -15.97 20.60
N PRO A 35 -0.48 -16.37 19.82
CA PRO A 35 -0.66 -15.90 18.45
C PRO A 35 -1.05 -14.41 18.42
N HIS A 36 -1.18 -13.87 17.21
CA HIS A 36 -1.84 -12.57 16.99
C HIS A 36 -3.21 -12.54 17.67
N ALA A 37 -3.58 -11.37 18.19
CA ALA A 37 -4.84 -11.17 18.93
C ALA A 37 -5.73 -10.14 18.23
N LEU A 38 -7.04 -10.26 18.45
CA LEU A 38 -8.05 -9.30 17.99
C LEU A 38 -8.95 -9.04 19.18
N LEU A 39 -8.76 -7.89 19.80
CA LEU A 39 -9.50 -7.50 20.99
C LEU A 39 -10.70 -6.67 20.58
N GLU A 40 -11.89 -7.13 20.94
CA GLU A 40 -13.15 -6.42 20.76
C GLU A 40 -13.84 -6.20 22.09
N MET A 41 -14.72 -5.21 22.13
CA MET A 41 -15.55 -4.95 23.30
C MET A 41 -16.63 -6.03 23.45
N ASP A 42 -16.62 -6.74 24.58
CA ASP A 42 -17.72 -7.63 24.96
C ASP A 42 -18.93 -6.78 25.35
N MET A 43 -19.92 -6.75 24.47
CA MET A 43 -21.13 -5.95 24.63
C MET A 43 -22.03 -6.43 25.77
N ALA A 44 -21.98 -7.72 26.12
CA ALA A 44 -22.81 -8.28 27.18
C ALA A 44 -22.20 -8.01 28.56
N ALA A 45 -20.88 -8.01 28.65
CA ALA A 45 -20.15 -7.78 29.90
C ALA A 45 -19.81 -6.29 30.15
N SER A 46 -19.86 -5.44 29.12
CA SER A 46 -19.54 -4.01 29.24
C SER A 46 -20.74 -3.16 29.69
N ASN A 47 -20.45 -2.05 30.37
CA ASN A 47 -21.41 -1.01 30.74
C ASN A 47 -20.76 0.38 30.68
N PRO A 48 -20.65 0.98 29.47
CA PRO A 48 -19.95 2.26 29.29
C PRO A 48 -20.54 3.42 30.07
N ALA A 49 -21.86 3.42 30.31
CA ALA A 49 -22.53 4.45 31.11
C ALA A 49 -22.03 4.48 32.57
N HIS A 50 -21.45 3.37 33.04
CA HIS A 50 -20.83 3.25 34.36
C HIS A 50 -19.29 3.15 34.29
N GLY A 51 -18.70 3.47 33.13
CA GLY A 51 -17.25 3.41 32.92
C GLY A 51 -16.67 2.00 32.86
N ILE A 52 -17.49 0.96 32.61
CA ILE A 52 -17.03 -0.43 32.51
C ILE A 52 -16.91 -0.82 31.04
N VAL A 53 -15.71 -1.20 30.60
CA VAL A 53 -15.42 -1.75 29.27
C VAL A 53 -14.70 -3.07 29.46
N VAL A 54 -15.33 -4.15 29.00
CA VAL A 54 -14.75 -5.50 29.00
C VAL A 54 -14.28 -5.82 27.59
N LEU A 55 -13.04 -6.28 27.46
CA LEU A 55 -12.45 -6.69 26.19
C LEU A 55 -12.35 -8.22 26.13
N ALA A 56 -12.67 -8.78 24.98
CA ALA A 56 -12.52 -10.20 24.68
C ALA A 56 -11.57 -10.36 23.49
N ASP A 57 -10.69 -11.36 23.56
CA ASP A 57 -9.92 -11.80 22.40
C ASP A 57 -10.78 -12.72 21.54
N VAL A 58 -11.04 -12.29 20.31
CA VAL A 58 -11.88 -12.98 19.32
C VAL A 58 -11.07 -13.42 18.09
N ALA A 59 -9.73 -13.45 18.19
CA ALA A 59 -8.86 -13.72 17.05
C ALA A 59 -9.09 -15.09 16.41
N ALA A 60 -9.40 -16.11 17.21
CA ALA A 60 -9.63 -17.46 16.71
C ALA A 60 -10.95 -17.56 15.95
N GLU A 61 -12.00 -16.95 16.48
CA GLU A 61 -13.33 -16.86 15.87
C GLU A 61 -13.29 -16.05 14.58
N ALA A 62 -12.54 -14.96 14.57
CA ALA A 62 -12.36 -14.09 13.42
C ALA A 62 -11.41 -14.67 12.35
N GLY A 63 -10.62 -15.69 12.68
CA GLY A 63 -9.69 -16.34 11.74
C GLY A 63 -8.34 -15.62 11.55
N VAL A 64 -7.93 -14.81 12.52
CA VAL A 64 -6.70 -13.98 12.46
C VAL A 64 -5.62 -14.39 13.46
N ASN A 65 -5.83 -15.46 14.25
CA ASN A 65 -4.92 -15.97 15.27
C ASN A 65 -3.68 -16.70 14.70
N LYS A 66 -2.80 -15.97 14.01
CA LYS A 66 -1.59 -16.54 13.39
C LYS A 66 -0.38 -16.52 14.33
N TYR A 67 0.53 -17.48 14.12
CA TYR A 67 1.82 -17.57 14.81
C TYR A 67 2.95 -17.16 13.87
N THR A 68 3.53 -15.98 14.08
CA THR A 68 4.67 -15.47 13.32
C THR A 68 5.40 -14.37 14.11
N GLY A 69 6.50 -13.84 13.59
CA GLY A 69 7.14 -12.65 14.12
C GLY A 69 6.47 -11.38 13.61
N GLY A 70 5.29 -11.00 14.10
CA GLY A 70 4.60 -9.79 13.66
C GLY A 70 5.42 -8.52 13.87
N ARG A 71 5.52 -7.67 12.84
CA ARG A 71 6.38 -6.46 12.85
C ARG A 71 5.64 -5.23 12.39
N GLY A 72 5.14 -5.21 11.16
CA GLY A 72 4.30 -4.15 10.64
C GLY A 72 2.84 -4.58 10.61
N VAL A 73 1.94 -3.63 10.89
CA VAL A 73 0.51 -3.82 10.66
C VAL A 73 -0.08 -2.55 10.08
N THR A 74 -0.95 -2.72 9.08
CA THR A 74 -1.79 -1.63 8.55
C THR A 74 -3.20 -2.13 8.28
N VAL A 75 -4.17 -1.25 8.48
CA VAL A 75 -5.60 -1.53 8.43
C VAL A 75 -6.26 -0.51 7.53
N GLY A 76 -6.99 -0.98 6.51
CA GLY A 76 -7.67 -0.13 5.55
C GLY A 76 -8.44 -0.95 4.51
N PRO A 77 -9.19 -0.31 3.60
CA PRO A 77 -9.89 -1.00 2.52
C PRO A 77 -8.89 -1.38 1.42
N ILE A 78 -8.11 -2.45 1.66
CA ILE A 78 -7.01 -2.87 0.78
C ILE A 78 -7.58 -3.60 -0.44
N VAL A 79 -8.35 -4.66 -0.22
CA VAL A 79 -9.03 -5.45 -1.27
C VAL A 79 -10.55 -5.30 -1.18
N SER A 80 -11.05 -4.92 -0.01
CA SER A 80 -12.42 -4.52 0.25
C SER A 80 -12.71 -3.14 -0.33
N THR A 81 -13.96 -2.90 -0.74
CA THR A 81 -14.39 -1.58 -1.23
C THR A 81 -14.40 -0.50 -0.15
N SER A 82 -14.80 -0.87 1.07
CA SER A 82 -14.88 0.05 2.22
C SER A 82 -14.54 -0.62 3.56
N ALA A 83 -14.82 -1.91 3.72
CA ALA A 83 -14.51 -2.63 4.94
C ALA A 83 -13.00 -2.64 5.22
N SER A 84 -12.63 -2.67 6.50
CA SER A 84 -11.23 -2.72 6.91
C SER A 84 -10.67 -4.13 6.77
N ASP A 85 -9.70 -4.28 5.87
CA ASP A 85 -8.79 -5.42 5.78
C ASP A 85 -7.55 -5.17 6.64
N ILE A 86 -6.78 -6.22 6.91
CA ILE A 86 -5.57 -6.14 7.71
C ILE A 86 -4.40 -6.73 6.92
N PHE A 87 -3.35 -5.96 6.72
CA PHE A 87 -2.08 -6.46 6.20
C PHE A 87 -1.03 -6.48 7.31
N CYS A 88 -0.26 -7.57 7.37
CA CYS A 88 0.85 -7.72 8.30
C CYS A 88 2.11 -8.12 7.54
N ASP A 89 3.15 -7.31 7.70
CA ASP A 89 4.50 -7.73 7.35
C ASP A 89 5.15 -8.43 8.55
N ASN A 90 5.82 -9.54 8.28
CA ASN A 90 6.23 -10.48 9.31
C ASN A 90 7.70 -10.87 9.18
N GLU A 91 8.26 -11.33 10.30
CA GLU A 91 9.59 -11.89 10.40
C GLU A 91 9.52 -13.40 10.60
N ASN A 92 10.43 -14.13 9.95
CA ASN A 92 10.57 -15.59 10.09
C ASN A 92 9.31 -16.37 9.65
N GLY A 93 8.57 -15.84 8.68
CA GLY A 93 7.36 -16.46 8.16
C GLY A 93 6.68 -15.60 7.11
N PRO A 94 5.56 -16.10 6.53
CA PRO A 94 4.81 -15.35 5.55
C PRO A 94 4.16 -14.10 6.12
N ASN A 95 4.05 -13.06 5.30
CA ASN A 95 3.14 -11.94 5.47
C ASN A 95 1.68 -12.42 5.39
N PHE A 96 0.76 -11.65 5.98
CA PHE A 96 -0.67 -11.96 5.96
C PHE A 96 -1.48 -10.81 5.34
N LEU A 97 -2.56 -11.18 4.65
CA LEU A 97 -3.56 -10.24 4.13
C LEU A 97 -4.94 -10.79 4.48
N PHE A 98 -5.49 -10.32 5.58
CA PHE A 98 -6.79 -10.70 6.07
C PHE A 98 -7.88 -9.89 5.37
N HIS A 99 -8.54 -10.51 4.40
CA HIS A 99 -9.70 -9.96 3.71
C HIS A 99 -10.94 -10.12 4.58
N ASN A 100 -11.55 -8.98 4.94
CA ASN A 100 -12.77 -8.93 5.73
C ASN A 100 -13.96 -9.44 4.91
N GLN A 101 -14.64 -10.49 5.38
CA GLN A 101 -15.78 -11.08 4.67
C GLN A 101 -17.10 -10.30 4.88
N GLY A 102 -17.08 -9.25 5.71
CA GLY A 102 -18.25 -8.43 6.02
C GLY A 102 -19.13 -8.98 7.14
N ASP A 103 -18.85 -10.19 7.63
CA ASP A 103 -19.57 -10.86 8.73
C ASP A 103 -18.77 -10.94 10.05
N GLY A 104 -17.63 -10.22 10.12
CA GLY A 104 -16.70 -10.25 11.25
C GLY A 104 -15.64 -11.34 11.15
N SER A 105 -15.72 -12.23 10.16
CA SER A 105 -14.66 -13.19 9.84
C SER A 105 -13.69 -12.64 8.80
N PHE A 106 -12.47 -13.17 8.83
CA PHE A 106 -11.41 -12.84 7.89
C PHE A 106 -10.88 -14.08 7.21
N VAL A 107 -10.44 -13.90 5.96
CA VAL A 107 -9.72 -14.93 5.20
C VAL A 107 -8.33 -14.40 4.86
N ASP A 108 -7.31 -15.17 5.22
CA ASP A 108 -5.93 -14.88 4.81
C ASP A 108 -5.76 -15.18 3.31
N THR A 109 -5.52 -14.13 2.54
CA THR A 109 -5.43 -14.17 1.08
C THR A 109 -4.03 -13.87 0.57
N ALA A 110 -3.03 -13.65 1.44
CA ALA A 110 -1.69 -13.17 1.03
C ALA A 110 -1.03 -14.02 -0.06
N ALA A 111 -0.95 -15.34 0.13
CA ALA A 111 -0.36 -16.24 -0.86
C ALA A 111 -1.14 -16.26 -2.18
N SER A 112 -2.48 -16.22 -2.09
CA SER A 112 -3.35 -16.14 -3.27
C SER A 112 -3.35 -14.77 -3.94
N ALA A 113 -2.83 -13.73 -3.28
CA ALA A 113 -2.71 -12.38 -3.82
C ALA A 113 -1.28 -12.10 -4.33
N GLY A 114 -0.28 -12.88 -3.90
CA GLY A 114 1.14 -12.71 -4.25
C GLY A 114 1.92 -11.83 -3.27
N LEU A 115 1.47 -11.76 -2.01
CA LEU A 115 2.01 -10.87 -0.97
C LEU A 115 2.66 -11.61 0.21
N ASP A 116 2.68 -12.94 0.21
CA ASP A 116 3.11 -13.74 1.38
C ASP A 116 4.62 -13.67 1.66
N ASP A 117 5.48 -13.36 0.69
CA ASP A 117 6.94 -13.11 0.83
C ASP A 117 7.64 -13.93 1.95
N PRO A 118 7.49 -15.27 1.98
CA PRO A 118 7.72 -16.09 3.18
C PRO A 118 9.17 -16.23 3.64
N TYR A 119 10.11 -15.73 2.85
CA TYR A 119 11.55 -15.82 3.10
C TYR A 119 12.19 -14.47 3.45
N GLN A 120 11.37 -13.45 3.67
CA GLN A 120 11.82 -12.12 4.03
C GLN A 120 11.39 -11.76 5.45
N HIS A 121 11.84 -10.57 5.88
CA HIS A 121 11.69 -10.09 7.25
C HIS A 121 11.09 -8.68 7.20
N GLY A 122 9.77 -8.61 7.09
CA GLY A 122 9.00 -7.38 6.97
C GLY A 122 9.33 -6.36 8.06
N ARG A 123 9.43 -5.09 7.65
CA ARG A 123 9.71 -3.93 8.49
C ARG A 123 9.03 -2.70 7.91
N GLY A 124 7.84 -2.44 8.45
CA GLY A 124 7.09 -1.23 8.20
C GLY A 124 6.45 -1.21 6.81
N VAL A 125 5.22 -0.74 6.80
CA VAL A 125 4.35 -0.77 5.63
C VAL A 125 3.62 0.57 5.47
N ALA A 126 3.39 0.98 4.23
CA ALA A 126 2.50 2.08 3.90
C ALA A 126 1.52 1.69 2.79
N LEU A 127 0.31 2.25 2.87
CA LEU A 127 -0.75 2.11 1.88
C LEU A 127 -0.87 3.40 1.08
N ALA A 128 -0.97 3.29 -0.25
CA ALA A 128 -1.12 4.44 -1.13
C ALA A 128 -1.74 4.03 -2.47
N ASP A 129 -2.03 5.00 -3.33
CA ASP A 129 -2.37 4.79 -4.74
C ASP A 129 -1.23 5.39 -5.58
N PHE A 130 -0.22 4.57 -5.87
CA PHE A 130 1.04 5.05 -6.45
C PHE A 130 0.93 5.32 -7.95
N ASN A 131 0.00 4.64 -8.63
CA ASN A 131 -0.22 4.81 -10.08
C ASN A 131 -1.49 5.64 -10.40
N ARG A 132 -2.25 6.06 -9.38
CA ARG A 132 -3.54 6.78 -9.48
C ARG A 132 -4.60 5.98 -10.23
N ASP A 133 -4.66 4.67 -10.01
CA ASP A 133 -5.66 3.79 -10.61
C ASP A 133 -6.89 3.56 -9.72
N GLY A 134 -6.96 4.26 -8.58
CA GLY A 134 -8.07 4.21 -7.64
C GLY A 134 -8.03 3.01 -6.70
N LYS A 135 -6.99 2.18 -6.75
CA LYS A 135 -6.78 1.02 -5.87
C LYS A 135 -5.70 1.28 -4.84
N VAL A 136 -5.68 0.42 -3.82
CA VAL A 136 -4.71 0.51 -2.73
C VAL A 136 -3.53 -0.40 -3.01
N ASP A 137 -2.40 0.22 -3.24
CA ASP A 137 -1.07 -0.37 -3.38
C ASP A 137 -0.38 -0.51 -2.02
N ILE A 138 0.67 -1.33 -1.98
CA ILE A 138 1.41 -1.62 -0.74
C ILE A 138 2.90 -1.43 -0.99
N VAL A 139 3.57 -0.68 -0.12
CA VAL A 139 5.03 -0.60 -0.05
C VAL A 139 5.49 -1.06 1.33
N TYR A 140 6.53 -1.89 1.39
CA TYR A 140 7.12 -2.27 2.67
C TYR A 140 8.62 -2.57 2.58
N GLY A 141 9.28 -2.47 3.72
CA GLY A 141 10.69 -2.73 3.90
C GLY A 141 10.95 -4.16 4.35
N ASN A 142 12.12 -4.70 4.00
CA ASN A 142 12.58 -6.01 4.47
C ASN A 142 13.94 -5.84 5.15
N TRP A 143 14.06 -6.30 6.40
CA TRP A 143 15.28 -6.21 7.20
C TRP A 143 16.45 -6.95 6.54
N ASN A 144 17.41 -6.20 6.01
CA ASN A 144 18.54 -6.71 5.20
C ASN A 144 18.09 -7.59 4.00
N GLY A 145 16.85 -7.40 3.54
CA GLY A 145 16.28 -8.08 2.39
C GLY A 145 15.76 -7.09 1.36
N PRO A 146 15.39 -7.55 0.16
CA PRO A 146 14.89 -6.69 -0.89
C PRO A 146 13.56 -6.01 -0.52
N HIS A 147 13.51 -4.68 -0.64
CA HIS A 147 12.29 -3.89 -0.43
C HIS A 147 11.29 -4.09 -1.58
N ARG A 148 10.01 -3.84 -1.30
CA ARG A 148 8.90 -4.14 -2.22
C ARG A 148 8.03 -2.92 -2.46
N LEU A 149 7.55 -2.77 -3.70
CA LEU A 149 6.45 -1.86 -4.01
C LEU A 149 5.49 -2.60 -4.93
N TYR A 150 4.31 -2.92 -4.41
CA TYR A 150 3.30 -3.72 -5.07
C TYR A 150 2.15 -2.86 -5.60
N LEU A 151 1.89 -2.94 -6.90
CA LEU A 151 0.68 -2.40 -7.49
C LEU A 151 -0.47 -3.41 -7.43
N GLN A 152 -1.66 -2.94 -7.06
CA GLN A 152 -2.85 -3.77 -7.04
C GLN A 152 -3.44 -3.96 -8.44
N MET A 153 -3.55 -5.21 -8.86
CA MET A 153 -4.11 -5.62 -10.13
C MET A 153 -5.42 -6.37 -9.90
N SER A 154 -6.42 -6.09 -10.74
CA SER A 154 -7.71 -6.79 -10.69
C SER A 154 -7.95 -7.41 -12.05
N THR A 155 -7.75 -8.72 -12.18
CA THR A 155 -7.99 -9.46 -13.43
C THR A 155 -9.06 -10.51 -13.21
N GLY A 156 -10.16 -10.42 -13.98
CA GLY A 156 -11.28 -11.37 -13.88
C GLY A 156 -11.93 -11.45 -12.49
N GLY A 157 -12.00 -10.32 -11.77
CA GLY A 157 -12.57 -10.25 -10.42
C GLY A 157 -11.67 -10.78 -9.31
N ARG A 158 -10.42 -11.18 -9.61
CA ARG A 158 -9.43 -11.58 -8.61
C ARG A 158 -8.41 -10.48 -8.39
N VAL A 159 -8.14 -10.17 -7.14
CA VAL A 159 -7.09 -9.24 -6.74
C VAL A 159 -5.74 -9.96 -6.71
N ARG A 160 -4.72 -9.34 -7.29
CA ARG A 160 -3.33 -9.76 -7.30
C ARG A 160 -2.44 -8.55 -7.08
N PHE A 161 -1.24 -8.75 -6.58
CA PHE A 161 -0.25 -7.71 -6.40
C PHE A 161 0.98 -8.00 -7.25
N ARG A 162 1.45 -6.99 -7.98
CA ARG A 162 2.65 -7.09 -8.82
C ARG A 162 3.73 -6.18 -8.25
N ASP A 163 4.87 -6.76 -7.88
CA ASP A 163 6.06 -6.00 -7.46
C ASP A 163 6.65 -5.25 -8.65
N ILE A 164 6.81 -3.94 -8.51
CA ILE A 164 7.45 -3.06 -9.51
C ILE A 164 8.79 -2.50 -9.02
N ALA A 165 9.29 -2.96 -7.88
CA ALA A 165 10.56 -2.49 -7.33
C ALA A 165 11.71 -2.66 -8.35
N THR A 166 12.42 -1.57 -8.63
CA THR A 166 13.63 -1.60 -9.45
C THR A 166 14.81 -2.18 -8.66
N PRO A 167 15.90 -2.65 -9.30
CA PRO A 167 17.09 -3.11 -8.57
C PRO A 167 17.65 -2.09 -7.57
N LYS A 168 17.47 -0.80 -7.85
CA LYS A 168 17.91 0.28 -6.95
C LYS A 168 16.97 0.42 -5.76
N PHE A 169 15.66 0.35 -5.98
CA PHE A 169 14.63 0.39 -4.94
C PHE A 169 14.71 -0.83 -4.02
N SER A 170 14.82 -2.03 -4.61
CA SER A 170 14.89 -3.29 -3.90
C SER A 170 16.26 -3.58 -3.25
N MET A 171 17.18 -2.63 -3.21
CA MET A 171 18.51 -2.85 -2.62
C MET A 171 18.35 -3.14 -1.13
N PRO A 172 18.88 -4.27 -0.61
CA PRO A 172 18.76 -4.59 0.80
C PRO A 172 19.37 -3.54 1.71
N SER A 173 18.70 -3.24 2.82
CA SER A 173 19.18 -2.32 3.86
C SER A 173 18.61 -2.70 5.23
N PRO A 174 19.21 -2.26 6.35
CA PRO A 174 18.67 -2.49 7.68
C PRO A 174 17.51 -1.53 7.98
N VAL A 175 16.47 -1.60 7.14
CA VAL A 175 15.28 -0.78 7.25
C VAL A 175 14.51 -1.08 8.53
N ARG A 176 14.07 -0.02 9.20
CA ARG A 176 13.16 -0.10 10.33
C ARG A 176 11.76 0.19 9.93
N THR A 177 11.53 1.29 9.24
CA THR A 177 10.19 1.68 8.83
C THR A 177 10.20 2.26 7.43
N VAL A 178 9.02 2.25 6.80
CA VAL A 178 8.76 2.82 5.48
C VAL A 178 7.63 3.84 5.64
N LEU A 179 7.83 5.01 5.07
CA LEU A 179 6.87 6.12 5.09
C LEU A 179 6.55 6.50 3.64
N ALA A 180 5.31 6.87 3.36
CA ALA A 180 4.91 7.39 2.05
C ALA A 180 4.19 8.74 2.22
N ALA A 181 4.62 9.75 1.46
CA ALA A 181 4.11 11.11 1.57
C ALA A 181 4.46 11.93 0.33
N ASP A 182 3.70 13.00 0.06
CA ASP A 182 3.98 14.00 -0.97
C ASP A 182 4.67 15.19 -0.26
N PHE A 183 6.02 15.17 -0.21
CA PHE A 183 6.76 16.11 0.65
C PHE A 183 6.87 17.52 0.07
N ASP A 184 6.80 17.66 -1.25
CA ASP A 184 6.92 18.94 -1.95
C ASP A 184 5.62 19.38 -2.64
N ASN A 185 4.49 18.75 -2.29
CA ASN A 185 3.17 19.06 -2.80
C ASN A 185 3.09 19.03 -4.34
N ASP A 186 3.92 18.24 -5.02
CA ASP A 186 4.00 18.17 -6.48
C ASP A 186 3.01 17.18 -7.11
N GLN A 187 2.16 16.58 -6.28
CA GLN A 187 1.17 15.55 -6.56
C GLN A 187 1.76 14.13 -6.67
N GLU A 188 3.07 13.96 -6.67
CA GLU A 188 3.72 12.64 -6.66
C GLU A 188 3.97 12.19 -5.22
N LEU A 189 3.95 10.88 -4.99
CA LEU A 189 4.26 10.33 -3.68
C LEU A 189 5.72 9.94 -3.65
N GLU A 190 6.40 10.32 -2.58
CA GLU A 190 7.68 9.76 -2.20
C GLU A 190 7.53 8.59 -1.22
N VAL A 191 8.50 7.68 -1.28
CA VAL A 191 8.73 6.60 -0.31
C VAL A 191 10.06 6.85 0.39
N PHE A 192 10.02 6.97 1.72
CA PHE A 192 11.19 7.12 2.57
C PHE A 192 11.47 5.84 3.36
N PHE A 193 12.69 5.33 3.24
CA PHE A 193 13.21 4.21 4.03
C PHE A 193 14.05 4.73 5.19
N ASN A 194 13.59 4.52 6.42
CA ASN A 194 14.37 4.82 7.61
C ASN A 194 15.20 3.60 8.01
N ASN A 195 16.53 3.76 8.03
CA ASN A 195 17.49 2.71 8.32
C ASN A 195 18.11 2.88 9.71
N ILE A 196 18.63 1.76 10.24
CA ILE A 196 19.43 1.76 11.46
C ILE A 196 20.90 1.45 11.14
N ALA A 197 21.80 2.36 11.52
CA ALA A 197 23.23 2.11 11.57
C ALA A 197 23.56 1.27 12.82
N TYR A 198 23.79 -0.03 12.64
CA TYR A 198 24.09 -0.97 13.74
C TYR A 198 25.30 -1.88 13.51
N ARG A 199 25.68 -2.12 12.24
CA ARG A 199 26.88 -2.86 11.83
C ARG A 199 27.83 -2.05 10.94
N GLY A 200 27.55 -0.76 10.80
CA GLY A 200 28.20 0.16 9.89
C GLY A 200 27.20 1.21 9.41
N SER A 201 27.72 2.12 8.58
CA SER A 201 26.93 3.19 7.94
C SER A 201 25.77 2.62 7.15
N SER A 202 24.58 3.18 7.29
CA SER A 202 23.35 2.77 6.61
C SER A 202 22.43 3.97 6.44
N ALA A 203 22.65 4.73 5.38
CA ALA A 203 21.87 5.92 5.05
C ALA A 203 20.40 5.62 4.79
N ASN A 204 19.53 6.51 5.26
CA ASN A 204 18.14 6.58 4.82
C ASN A 204 18.07 6.88 3.31
N ARG A 205 16.96 6.50 2.69
CA ARG A 205 16.78 6.61 1.23
C ARG A 205 15.40 7.16 0.92
N LEU A 206 15.32 7.97 -0.13
CA LEU A 206 14.08 8.60 -0.59
C LEU A 206 13.88 8.30 -2.07
N PHE A 207 12.66 7.93 -2.45
CA PHE A 207 12.30 7.66 -3.83
C PHE A 207 11.02 8.38 -4.20
N ARG A 208 11.00 9.10 -5.31
CA ARG A 208 9.78 9.60 -5.93
C ARG A 208 9.16 8.52 -6.81
N VAL A 209 7.84 8.36 -6.72
CA VAL A 209 7.07 7.48 -7.57
C VAL A 209 6.43 8.31 -8.68
N VAL A 210 7.17 8.45 -9.78
CA VAL A 210 6.82 9.32 -10.91
C VAL A 210 5.76 8.64 -11.77
N ARG A 211 4.60 9.28 -11.91
CA ARG A 211 3.50 8.69 -12.69
C ARG A 211 3.85 8.71 -14.17
N ARG A 212 3.46 7.65 -14.88
CA ARG A 212 3.50 7.62 -16.34
C ARG A 212 2.15 7.28 -16.92
N GLU A 213 1.79 8.01 -17.97
CA GLU A 213 0.56 7.72 -18.69
C GLU A 213 0.69 6.37 -19.40
N HIS A 214 -0.25 5.47 -19.12
CA HIS A 214 -0.34 4.14 -19.71
C HIS A 214 0.83 3.15 -19.42
N SER A 215 1.69 3.42 -18.44
CA SER A 215 2.71 2.48 -18.00
C SER A 215 2.84 2.47 -16.49
N ASP A 216 3.63 1.54 -15.96
CA ASP A 216 4.00 1.55 -14.55
C ASP A 216 4.73 2.86 -14.19
N PRO A 217 4.59 3.33 -12.94
CA PRO A 217 5.37 4.43 -12.42
C PRO A 217 6.88 4.18 -12.50
N VAL A 218 7.66 5.25 -12.50
CA VAL A 218 9.11 5.17 -12.37
C VAL A 218 9.54 5.54 -10.97
N LEU A 219 10.43 4.71 -10.41
CA LEU A 219 11.00 4.92 -9.09
C LEU A 219 12.33 5.67 -9.25
N GLU A 220 12.32 6.96 -8.92
CA GLU A 220 13.48 7.84 -8.98
C GLU A 220 14.05 8.04 -7.58
N GLU A 221 15.31 7.65 -7.34
CA GLU A 221 15.95 7.91 -6.04
C GLU A 221 16.38 9.38 -5.95
N LEU A 222 15.92 10.04 -4.90
CA LEU A 222 16.23 11.41 -4.57
C LEU A 222 17.31 11.48 -3.48
N ASN A 223 17.92 12.65 -3.33
CA ASN A 223 18.79 12.93 -2.20
C ASN A 223 17.95 13.51 -1.04
N PRO A 224 17.81 12.80 0.10
CA PRO A 224 17.03 13.29 1.24
C PRO A 224 17.74 14.42 2.03
N GLY A 225 18.94 14.84 1.63
CA GLY A 225 19.68 15.90 2.30
C GLY A 225 20.10 15.49 3.70
N ASP A 226 19.82 16.32 4.69
CA ASP A 226 20.15 16.05 6.09
C ASP A 226 19.45 14.80 6.63
N ALA A 227 18.28 14.45 6.08
CA ALA A 227 17.54 13.24 6.44
C ALA A 227 18.23 11.96 5.95
N MET A 228 19.35 12.04 5.23
CA MET A 228 20.14 10.87 4.84
C MET A 228 20.70 10.10 6.05
N GLU A 229 21.05 10.81 7.15
CA GLU A 229 21.58 10.27 8.41
C GLU A 229 22.31 8.91 8.28
N PRO A 230 23.49 8.85 7.62
CA PRO A 230 24.23 7.60 7.41
C PRO A 230 24.59 6.83 8.68
N GLU A 231 24.74 7.55 9.80
CA GLU A 231 25.00 6.97 11.12
C GLU A 231 23.76 6.99 12.02
N GLY A 232 22.58 7.26 11.43
CA GLY A 232 21.30 7.36 12.12
C GLY A 232 20.86 6.02 12.69
N ARG A 233 20.36 6.04 13.92
CA ARG A 233 19.94 4.85 14.67
C ARG A 233 18.42 4.75 14.68
N GLY A 234 17.86 4.80 13.47
CA GLY A 234 16.43 4.85 13.23
C GLY A 234 15.69 3.74 13.97
N THR A 235 14.48 4.05 14.43
CA THR A 235 13.59 3.11 15.11
C THR A 235 12.18 3.17 14.51
N GLY A 236 11.69 4.39 14.26
CA GLY A 236 10.40 4.67 13.65
C GLY A 236 10.34 6.14 13.21
N GLY A 237 9.32 6.51 12.45
CA GLY A 237 9.15 7.87 11.95
C GLY A 237 7.70 8.20 11.66
N ALA A 238 7.40 9.49 11.62
CA ALA A 238 6.08 10.00 11.29
C ALA A 238 6.23 11.16 10.30
N VAL A 239 5.26 11.28 9.41
CA VAL A 239 5.12 12.41 8.49
C VAL A 239 3.88 13.19 8.90
N THR A 240 4.01 14.50 9.03
CA THR A 240 2.93 15.41 9.42
C THR A 240 3.32 16.84 9.10
N ASP A 241 2.38 17.69 8.74
CA ASP A 241 2.61 19.14 8.71
C ASP A 241 2.54 19.66 10.17
N PHE A 242 3.72 19.78 10.79
CA PHE A 242 3.90 19.96 12.24
C PHE A 242 3.84 21.43 12.64
N ASP A 243 4.27 22.35 11.77
CA ASP A 243 4.23 23.78 12.00
C ASP A 243 3.02 24.51 11.37
N GLY A 244 2.22 23.79 10.58
CA GLY A 244 0.95 24.26 10.02
C GLY A 244 1.12 25.08 8.73
N ASP A 245 2.26 24.95 8.05
CA ASP A 245 2.54 25.67 6.81
C ASP A 245 2.04 24.94 5.55
N GLY A 246 1.63 23.67 5.70
CA GLY A 246 1.08 22.83 4.64
C GLY A 246 2.11 22.05 3.82
N LEU A 247 3.39 22.15 4.15
CA LEU A 247 4.40 21.18 3.75
C LEU A 247 4.50 20.09 4.82
N LEU A 248 4.73 18.86 4.38
CA LEU A 248 4.88 17.75 5.32
C LEU A 248 6.30 17.71 5.89
N ASP A 249 6.39 17.63 7.22
CA ASP A 249 7.63 17.43 7.96
C ASP A 249 7.87 15.95 8.22
N LEU A 250 9.16 15.58 8.30
CA LEU A 250 9.60 14.24 8.66
C LEU A 250 10.18 14.25 10.07
N ILE A 251 9.59 13.47 10.97
CA ILE A 251 10.05 13.28 12.34
C ILE A 251 10.60 11.86 12.49
N LEU A 252 11.88 11.73 12.84
CA LEU A 252 12.55 10.44 13.04
C LEU A 252 12.90 10.22 14.50
N SER A 253 12.44 9.08 15.01
CA SER A 253 12.85 8.54 16.30
C SER A 253 14.09 7.67 16.15
N HIS A 254 14.97 7.81 17.14
CA HIS A 254 16.21 7.06 17.25
C HIS A 254 16.29 6.44 18.64
N GLY A 255 17.25 5.53 18.83
CA GLY A 255 17.56 5.03 20.16
C GLY A 255 17.60 3.52 20.30
N GLU A 256 17.28 2.76 19.25
CA GLU A 256 17.25 1.30 19.36
C GLU A 256 18.63 0.69 19.65
N SER A 257 19.71 1.20 19.04
CA SER A 257 21.06 0.66 19.25
C SER A 257 21.89 1.46 20.26
N MET A 258 21.75 2.80 20.30
CA MET A 258 22.31 3.69 21.32
C MET A 258 21.52 5.00 21.33
N ALA A 259 21.69 5.79 22.40
CA ALA A 259 21.11 7.12 22.53
C ALA A 259 21.46 8.04 21.35
N GLN A 260 20.43 8.65 20.78
CA GLN A 260 20.50 9.70 19.75
C GLN A 260 19.24 10.58 19.89
N PRO A 261 19.35 11.91 19.72
CA PRO A 261 18.20 12.81 19.78
C PRO A 261 17.19 12.54 18.68
N LEU A 262 15.93 12.95 18.88
CA LEU A 262 14.92 13.03 17.82
C LEU A 262 15.40 13.98 16.70
N SER A 263 15.16 13.61 15.45
CA SER A 263 15.40 14.49 14.29
C SER A 263 14.08 14.97 13.71
N VAL A 264 14.00 16.27 13.37
CA VAL A 264 12.87 16.88 12.66
C VAL A 264 13.40 17.55 11.42
N PHE A 265 12.92 17.13 10.25
CA PHE A 265 13.30 17.65 8.95
C PHE A 265 12.10 18.35 8.32
N ARG A 266 12.31 19.59 7.90
CA ARG A 266 11.27 20.40 7.26
C ARG A 266 11.38 20.34 5.75
N GLY A 267 10.22 20.27 5.09
CA GLY A 267 10.13 20.46 3.65
C GLY A 267 10.70 21.84 3.26
N THR A 268 11.54 21.89 2.23
CA THR A 268 12.12 23.15 1.72
C THR A 268 11.80 23.40 0.25
N GLN A 269 11.22 22.40 -0.42
CA GLN A 269 10.77 22.47 -1.80
C GLN A 269 9.25 22.41 -1.80
N GLY A 270 8.62 23.01 -2.81
CA GLY A 270 7.16 22.94 -2.93
C GLY A 270 6.36 23.97 -2.15
N ALA A 271 6.99 24.91 -1.42
CA ALA A 271 6.28 25.93 -0.62
C ALA A 271 5.30 26.81 -1.43
N GLY A 272 5.47 26.89 -2.75
CA GLY A 272 4.57 27.59 -3.64
C GLY A 272 3.48 26.73 -4.27
N ASN A 273 3.45 25.43 -3.98
CA ASN A 273 2.46 24.49 -4.48
C ASN A 273 1.20 24.51 -3.60
N ASN A 274 0.07 24.32 -4.24
CA ASN A 274 -1.21 24.19 -3.56
C ASN A 274 -1.27 22.85 -2.82
N TRP A 275 -2.03 22.81 -1.74
CA TRP A 275 -2.28 21.61 -0.95
C TRP A 275 -3.69 21.62 -0.37
N LEU A 276 -4.14 20.45 0.09
CA LEU A 276 -5.37 20.30 0.86
C LEU A 276 -5.22 19.16 1.85
N ARG A 277 -5.63 19.39 3.11
CA ARG A 277 -5.66 18.35 4.14
C ARG A 277 -7.10 18.03 4.49
N VAL A 278 -7.45 16.74 4.57
CA VAL A 278 -8.81 16.29 4.85
C VAL A 278 -8.82 15.38 6.07
N VAL A 279 -9.63 15.74 7.06
CA VAL A 279 -9.76 15.06 8.36
C VAL A 279 -11.15 14.48 8.49
N PRO A 280 -11.39 13.22 8.06
CA PRO A 280 -12.67 12.58 8.25
C PRO A 280 -12.87 12.18 9.72
N ARG A 281 -14.04 12.49 10.27
CA ARG A 281 -14.43 12.19 11.64
C ARG A 281 -15.39 11.00 11.68
N THR A 282 -15.36 10.24 12.78
CA THR A 282 -16.38 9.23 13.10
C THR A 282 -17.64 9.90 13.65
N ARG A 283 -18.72 9.13 13.81
CA ARG A 283 -19.97 9.60 14.46
C ARG A 283 -19.78 10.18 15.86
N PHE A 284 -18.66 9.88 16.52
CA PHE A 284 -18.31 10.36 17.86
C PHE A 284 -17.15 11.36 17.87
N GLY A 285 -16.74 11.88 16.70
CA GLY A 285 -15.71 12.93 16.60
C GLY A 285 -14.27 12.45 16.65
N ALA A 286 -14.01 11.14 16.78
CA ALA A 286 -12.67 10.59 16.62
C ALA A 286 -12.24 10.60 15.14
N PHE A 287 -10.95 10.43 14.86
CA PHE A 287 -10.47 10.26 13.48
C PHE A 287 -11.00 8.96 12.87
N ALA A 288 -11.45 9.01 11.62
CA ALA A 288 -12.03 7.88 10.91
C ALA A 288 -10.95 6.97 10.30
N ARG A 289 -10.22 6.23 11.15
CA ARG A 289 -9.31 5.16 10.72
C ARG A 289 -10.07 4.11 9.86
N GLY A 290 -9.46 3.69 8.76
CA GLY A 290 -10.03 2.89 7.68
C GLY A 290 -10.82 3.68 6.62
N ALA A 291 -10.97 5.00 6.74
CA ALA A 291 -11.68 5.78 5.73
C ALA A 291 -10.87 5.94 4.44
N ARG A 292 -11.59 5.92 3.32
CA ARG A 292 -11.09 6.23 1.98
C ARG A 292 -11.41 7.68 1.64
N VAL A 293 -10.42 8.47 1.26
CA VAL A 293 -10.60 9.86 0.84
C VAL A 293 -10.13 10.02 -0.60
N VAL A 294 -11.05 10.40 -1.48
CA VAL A 294 -10.78 10.71 -2.88
C VAL A 294 -10.92 12.20 -3.07
N LEU A 295 -9.89 12.84 -3.60
CA LEU A 295 -9.93 14.22 -4.02
C LEU A 295 -9.88 14.29 -5.54
N PHE A 296 -10.89 14.91 -6.14
CA PHE A 296 -10.91 15.21 -7.56
C PHE A 296 -10.33 16.60 -7.79
N THR A 297 -9.43 16.71 -8.75
CA THR A 297 -8.84 17.99 -9.16
C THR A 297 -9.35 18.38 -10.55
N ARG A 298 -9.28 19.67 -10.88
CA ARG A 298 -9.81 20.16 -12.16
C ARG A 298 -9.05 19.60 -13.37
N ARG A 299 -7.76 19.31 -13.26
CA ARG A 299 -6.89 18.92 -14.38
C ARG A 299 -6.13 17.62 -14.18
N SER A 300 -5.62 17.39 -12.97
CA SER A 300 -4.76 16.24 -12.65
C SER A 300 -5.49 14.93 -12.33
N GLY A 301 -6.83 14.93 -12.32
CA GLY A 301 -7.66 13.76 -12.07
C GLY A 301 -7.88 13.49 -10.58
N ALA A 302 -8.11 12.23 -10.22
CA ALA A 302 -8.37 11.84 -8.85
C ALA A 302 -7.10 11.44 -8.09
N GLN A 303 -7.02 11.81 -6.81
CA GLN A 303 -6.03 11.32 -5.86
C GLN A 303 -6.72 10.56 -4.74
N LEU A 304 -6.15 9.41 -4.35
CA LEU A 304 -6.64 8.57 -3.27
C LEU A 304 -5.68 8.63 -2.07
N ARG A 305 -6.25 8.82 -0.87
CA ARG A 305 -5.58 8.61 0.42
C ARG A 305 -6.42 7.71 1.32
N ILE A 306 -5.74 6.90 2.11
CA ILE A 306 -6.35 6.05 3.13
C ILE A 306 -6.00 6.64 4.48
N ILE A 307 -6.98 6.76 5.38
CA ILE A 307 -6.70 7.03 6.79
C ILE A 307 -6.42 5.68 7.44
N ASP A 308 -5.26 5.10 7.19
CA ASP A 308 -4.94 3.75 7.66
C ASP A 308 -4.89 3.66 9.20
N GLY A 309 -5.17 2.47 9.74
CA GLY A 309 -4.92 2.13 11.14
C GLY A 309 -3.65 1.31 11.26
N GLY A 310 -2.59 1.92 11.80
CA GLY A 310 -1.25 1.33 11.77
C GLY A 310 -0.54 1.60 10.44
N SER A 311 0.73 1.97 10.55
CA SER A 311 1.61 2.29 9.43
C SER A 311 3.06 2.25 9.92
N GLY A 312 3.98 1.76 9.10
CA GLY A 312 5.38 1.67 9.50
C GLY A 312 5.63 0.62 10.60
N TYR A 313 6.80 0.70 11.23
CA TYR A 313 7.24 -0.17 12.32
C TYR A 313 7.50 0.69 13.57
N LEU A 314 6.87 0.35 14.69
CA LEU A 314 6.97 1.10 15.96
C LEU A 314 6.61 2.60 15.82
N CYS A 315 5.80 2.95 14.84
CA CYS A 315 5.32 4.30 14.59
C CYS A 315 3.89 4.27 14.02
N GLU A 316 3.30 5.45 13.83
CA GLU A 316 1.99 5.62 13.19
C GLU A 316 1.95 7.01 12.53
N MET A 317 1.41 7.11 11.31
CA MET A 317 1.20 8.40 10.65
C MET A 317 0.04 9.15 11.28
N GLU A 318 0.03 10.46 11.05
CA GLU A 318 -1.14 11.25 11.37
C GLU A 318 -2.39 10.75 10.63
N PRO A 319 -3.58 10.76 11.27
CA PRO A 319 -4.83 10.33 10.65
C PRO A 319 -5.44 11.42 9.74
N VAL A 320 -4.65 11.93 8.80
CA VAL A 320 -5.02 13.04 7.90
C VAL A 320 -4.69 12.68 6.47
N ALA A 321 -5.65 12.86 5.56
CA ALA A 321 -5.41 12.72 4.14
C ALA A 321 -4.80 14.01 3.61
N HIS A 322 -3.50 13.98 3.34
CA HIS A 322 -2.78 15.10 2.72
C HIS A 322 -2.72 14.94 1.19
N PHE A 323 -3.04 16.02 0.48
CA PHE A 323 -3.01 16.11 -0.97
C PHE A 323 -2.14 17.28 -1.40
N GLY A 324 -0.99 17.01 -2.00
CA GLY A 324 -0.29 17.99 -2.82
C GLY A 324 -1.02 18.18 -4.14
N LEU A 325 -1.23 19.43 -4.52
CA LEU A 325 -1.98 19.83 -5.71
C LEU A 325 -1.09 20.51 -6.76
N GLY A 326 0.18 20.78 -6.47
CA GLY A 326 1.08 21.47 -7.38
C GLY A 326 0.52 22.84 -7.76
N ARG A 327 0.16 23.01 -9.04
CA ARG A 327 -0.52 24.22 -9.56
C ARG A 327 -2.00 24.01 -9.84
N ASP A 328 -2.52 22.83 -9.52
CA ASP A 328 -3.92 22.50 -9.73
C ASP A 328 -4.80 22.92 -8.55
N GLU A 329 -6.11 22.80 -8.74
CA GLU A 329 -7.11 23.08 -7.72
C GLU A 329 -8.03 21.87 -7.52
N ALA A 330 -8.41 21.64 -6.27
CA ALA A 330 -9.45 20.68 -5.92
C ALA A 330 -10.81 21.16 -6.44
N SER A 331 -11.63 20.24 -6.92
CA SER A 331 -12.99 20.52 -7.42
C SER A 331 -14.05 19.89 -6.55
N SER A 332 -13.85 18.64 -6.14
CA SER A 332 -14.75 17.93 -5.22
C SER A 332 -13.99 16.86 -4.45
N LEU A 333 -14.55 16.42 -3.34
CA LEU A 333 -14.03 15.33 -2.53
C LEU A 333 -15.12 14.32 -2.22
N GLU A 334 -14.71 13.07 -2.05
CA GLU A 334 -15.53 11.96 -1.58
C GLU A 334 -14.83 11.26 -0.41
N VAL A 335 -15.56 11.06 0.69
CA VAL A 335 -15.11 10.24 1.81
C VAL A 335 -16.01 9.01 1.90
N THR A 336 -15.41 7.83 1.97
CA THR A 336 -16.08 6.56 2.26
C THR A 336 -15.59 6.04 3.61
N TRP A 337 -16.52 5.79 4.53
CA TRP A 337 -16.21 5.26 5.86
C TRP A 337 -16.19 3.72 5.86
N PRO A 338 -15.57 3.09 6.88
CA PRO A 338 -15.49 1.62 6.98
C PRO A 338 -16.83 0.88 6.93
N ASP A 339 -17.93 1.53 7.30
CA ASP A 339 -19.29 0.98 7.24
C ASP A 339 -19.96 1.12 5.87
N GLY A 340 -19.25 1.65 4.88
CA GLY A 340 -19.75 1.87 3.52
C GLY A 340 -20.53 3.17 3.34
N ARG A 341 -20.75 3.98 4.40
CA ARG A 341 -21.34 5.30 4.21
C ARG A 341 -20.41 6.18 3.41
N VAL A 342 -21.01 7.04 2.58
CA VAL A 342 -20.29 7.94 1.69
C VAL A 342 -20.80 9.37 1.88
N MET A 343 -19.90 10.33 1.79
CA MET A 343 -20.21 11.75 1.67
C MET A 343 -19.39 12.33 0.52
N ALA A 344 -20.05 13.01 -0.41
CA ALA A 344 -19.40 13.76 -1.48
C ALA A 344 -19.78 15.25 -1.39
N ARG A 345 -18.82 16.14 -1.63
CA ARG A 345 -19.07 17.59 -1.68
C ARG A 345 -18.12 18.30 -2.63
N ALA A 346 -18.55 19.46 -3.14
CA ALA A 346 -17.66 20.38 -3.83
C ALA A 346 -16.62 20.98 -2.87
N VAL A 347 -15.45 21.31 -3.41
CA VAL A 347 -14.39 22.06 -2.72
C VAL A 347 -14.29 23.43 -3.36
N ALA A 348 -14.49 24.49 -2.59
CA ALA A 348 -14.36 25.86 -3.07
C ALA A 348 -12.87 26.21 -3.24
N SER A 349 -12.53 27.05 -4.22
CA SER A 349 -11.13 27.49 -4.40
C SER A 349 -10.55 28.17 -3.15
N SER A 350 -11.38 28.83 -2.32
CA SER A 350 -10.97 29.42 -1.04
C SER A 350 -10.63 28.40 0.06
N GLU A 351 -10.99 27.13 -0.12
CA GLU A 351 -10.62 26.03 0.76
C GLU A 351 -9.24 25.44 0.40
N THR A 352 -8.65 25.83 -0.74
CA THR A 352 -7.28 25.42 -1.10
C THR A 352 -6.30 25.97 -0.06
N ASN A 353 -5.26 25.19 0.26
CA ASN A 353 -4.26 25.50 1.30
C ASN A 353 -4.89 25.60 2.70
N SER A 354 -5.80 24.68 3.02
CA SER A 354 -6.45 24.61 4.32
C SER A 354 -6.69 23.16 4.77
N VAL A 355 -7.09 23.02 6.03
CA VAL A 355 -7.48 21.75 6.65
C VAL A 355 -9.00 21.69 6.71
N LEU A 356 -9.57 20.65 6.12
CA LEU A 356 -11.01 20.41 6.07
C LEU A 356 -11.40 19.27 7.00
N GLU A 357 -12.19 19.58 8.01
CA GLU A 357 -12.85 18.54 8.81
C GLU A 357 -14.12 18.06 8.12
N ILE A 358 -14.22 16.75 7.92
CA ILE A 358 -15.37 16.12 7.27
C ILE A 358 -16.16 15.31 8.30
N PRO A 359 -17.36 15.76 8.70
CA PRO A 359 -18.15 15.05 9.68
C PRO A 359 -18.70 13.75 9.12
N TYR A 360 -18.90 12.77 10.00
CA TYR A 360 -19.63 11.56 9.66
C TYR A 360 -21.07 11.89 9.23
N PRO A 361 -21.58 11.31 8.14
CA PRO A 361 -22.93 11.61 7.65
C PRO A 361 -24.01 11.13 8.64
N GLN A 362 -24.76 12.06 9.23
CA GLN A 362 -25.88 11.79 10.13
C GLN A 362 -27.20 11.78 9.34
N GLY A 363 -27.61 10.61 8.83
CA GLY A 363 -28.88 10.45 8.10
C GLY A 363 -29.07 9.06 7.48
N VAL A 364 -30.31 8.73 7.10
CA VAL A 364 -30.63 7.60 6.22
C VAL A 364 -30.14 7.96 4.81
N GLU A 365 -29.55 7.01 4.08
CA GLU A 365 -29.14 7.19 2.68
C GLU A 365 -30.23 7.89 1.86
N GLY A 366 -29.83 8.95 1.16
CA GLY A 366 -30.66 9.66 0.19
C GLY A 366 -31.45 10.82 0.80
N GLN A 367 -30.87 12.02 0.77
CA GLN A 367 -31.58 13.31 0.58
C GLN A 367 -30.62 14.50 0.75
N LEU A 368 -29.68 14.64 -0.19
CA LEU A 368 -29.33 15.97 -0.66
C LEU A 368 -29.61 15.93 -2.17
N PRO A 369 -30.38 16.88 -2.75
CA PRO A 369 -30.39 17.02 -4.18
C PRO A 369 -28.92 17.22 -4.60
N PRO A 370 -28.41 16.46 -5.58
CA PRO A 370 -27.01 16.56 -5.95
C PRO A 370 -26.77 17.98 -6.44
N THR A 371 -26.08 18.79 -5.63
CA THR A 371 -25.43 19.97 -6.18
C THR A 371 -24.52 19.46 -7.29
N PRO A 372 -24.55 20.06 -8.48
CA PRO A 372 -23.68 19.63 -9.56
C PRO A 372 -22.23 19.58 -9.06
N LEU A 373 -21.60 18.40 -9.09
CA LEU A 373 -20.22 18.23 -8.70
C LEU A 373 -19.33 18.36 -9.93
N GLU A 374 -18.29 19.18 -9.82
CA GLU A 374 -17.20 19.20 -10.78
C GLU A 374 -16.27 18.02 -10.45
N CYS A 375 -16.38 16.95 -11.24
CA CYS A 375 -15.65 15.70 -11.03
C CYS A 375 -14.22 15.70 -11.60
N GLY A 376 -13.85 16.76 -12.33
CA GLY A 376 -12.53 16.87 -12.94
C GLY A 376 -12.37 16.01 -14.20
N GLN A 377 -11.14 15.99 -14.72
CA GLN A 377 -10.81 15.27 -15.95
C GLN A 377 -10.91 13.75 -15.77
N GLY A 378 -11.59 13.07 -16.69
CA GLY A 378 -11.79 11.60 -16.68
C GLY A 378 -12.99 11.12 -15.85
N PHE A 379 -13.68 12.02 -15.16
CA PHE A 379 -14.80 11.67 -14.28
C PHE A 379 -16.05 12.48 -14.61
N SER A 380 -17.21 11.87 -14.42
CA SER A 380 -18.51 12.51 -14.62
C SER A 380 -19.42 12.26 -13.43
N GLN A 381 -20.34 13.20 -13.18
CA GLN A 381 -21.31 13.03 -12.10
C GLN A 381 -22.33 11.96 -12.49
N HIS A 382 -22.38 10.90 -11.69
CA HIS A 382 -23.36 9.82 -11.81
C HIS A 382 -24.70 10.23 -11.15
N GLU A 383 -25.79 9.51 -11.46
CA GLU A 383 -27.15 9.83 -10.99
C GLU A 383 -27.29 9.87 -9.46
N ASN A 384 -26.41 9.19 -8.74
CA ASN A 384 -26.33 9.19 -7.28
C ASN A 384 -25.61 10.44 -6.71
N GLY A 385 -25.27 11.41 -7.56
CA GLY A 385 -24.60 12.64 -7.17
C GLY A 385 -23.09 12.53 -6.96
N ARG A 386 -22.49 11.35 -7.20
CA ARG A 386 -21.07 11.08 -7.00
C ARG A 386 -20.29 11.16 -8.29
N CYS A 387 -18.98 11.36 -8.17
CA CYS A 387 -18.09 11.29 -9.32
C CYS A 387 -17.76 9.83 -9.64
N ALA A 388 -18.05 9.43 -10.88
CA ALA A 388 -17.74 8.12 -11.40
C ALA A 388 -16.77 8.24 -12.56
N ASP A 389 -15.95 7.21 -12.71
CA ASP A 389 -15.05 7.06 -13.85
C ASP A 389 -15.86 7.07 -15.15
N THR A 390 -15.40 7.84 -16.13
CA THR A 390 -16.07 7.93 -17.42
C THR A 390 -15.50 6.87 -18.34
N ASP A 391 -16.31 5.92 -18.79
CA ASP A 391 -15.86 4.95 -19.81
C ASP A 391 -15.70 5.65 -21.17
N GLU A 392 -14.50 6.20 -21.46
CA GLU A 392 -14.27 6.90 -22.72
C GLU A 392 -14.30 5.95 -23.92
N CYS A 393 -14.01 4.67 -23.72
CA CYS A 393 -14.11 3.65 -24.77
C CYS A 393 -15.57 3.45 -25.19
N ALA A 394 -16.51 3.51 -24.25
CA ALA A 394 -17.95 3.42 -24.52
C ALA A 394 -18.52 4.76 -25.02
N ALA A 395 -18.13 5.88 -24.39
CA ALA A 395 -18.62 7.21 -24.74
C ALA A 395 -18.10 7.69 -26.11
N PHE A 396 -16.87 7.31 -26.47
CA PHE A 396 -16.18 7.75 -27.68
C PHE A 396 -15.58 6.54 -28.43
N PRO A 397 -16.35 5.84 -29.29
CA PRO A 397 -15.91 4.62 -29.98
C PRO A 397 -14.66 4.76 -30.89
N PHE A 398 -14.25 5.99 -31.22
CA PHE A 398 -13.08 6.31 -32.03
C PHE A 398 -12.00 7.09 -31.27
N VAL A 399 -12.02 7.01 -29.93
CA VAL A 399 -11.05 7.70 -29.09
C VAL A 399 -9.62 7.23 -29.34
N CYS A 400 -9.45 5.96 -29.71
CA CYS A 400 -8.16 5.40 -30.04
C CYS A 400 -7.77 5.61 -31.51
N PRO A 401 -6.47 5.89 -31.78
CA PRO A 401 -5.97 6.04 -33.14
C PRO A 401 -5.99 4.70 -33.90
N ARG A 402 -6.01 4.76 -35.23
CA ARG A 402 -6.16 3.57 -36.10
C ARG A 402 -5.04 2.55 -35.91
N GLU A 403 -3.85 2.99 -35.53
CA GLU A 403 -2.67 2.16 -35.29
C GLU A 403 -2.78 1.35 -33.98
N LYS A 404 -3.60 1.83 -33.03
CA LYS A 404 -3.84 1.21 -31.72
C LYS A 404 -5.34 1.11 -31.42
N PRO A 405 -6.11 0.33 -32.19
CA PRO A 405 -7.57 0.41 -32.18
C PRO A 405 -8.22 -0.22 -30.93
N LEU A 406 -7.47 -0.94 -30.10
CA LEU A 406 -8.03 -1.60 -28.90
C LEU A 406 -8.05 -0.61 -27.73
N CYS A 407 -9.24 -0.14 -27.38
CA CYS A 407 -9.46 0.72 -26.21
C CYS A 407 -9.68 -0.13 -24.96
N THR A 408 -9.09 0.28 -23.84
CA THR A 408 -9.34 -0.29 -22.51
C THR A 408 -9.55 0.86 -21.54
N ASN A 409 -10.73 0.94 -20.93
CA ASN A 409 -11.03 1.96 -19.94
C ASN A 409 -10.14 1.82 -18.69
N THR A 410 -9.73 2.93 -18.10
CA THR A 410 -8.87 3.00 -16.90
C THR A 410 -9.42 4.06 -15.94
N TYR A 411 -9.04 4.02 -14.66
CA TYR A 411 -9.55 5.00 -13.71
C TYR A 411 -9.05 6.42 -14.05
N GLY A 412 -9.97 7.31 -14.42
CA GLY A 412 -9.72 8.68 -14.85
C GLY A 412 -9.19 8.81 -16.29
N GLY A 413 -9.34 7.79 -17.15
CA GLY A 413 -8.90 7.86 -18.54
C GLY A 413 -8.98 6.52 -19.29
N TYR A 414 -8.27 6.38 -20.41
CA TYR A 414 -8.30 5.14 -21.20
C TYR A 414 -6.92 4.79 -21.76
N ARG A 415 -6.72 3.52 -22.16
CA ARG A 415 -5.48 3.05 -22.81
C ARG A 415 -5.79 2.47 -24.18
N CYS A 416 -5.02 2.91 -25.18
CA CYS A 416 -5.07 2.37 -26.54
C CYS A 416 -3.93 1.39 -26.80
N ARG A 417 -4.25 0.20 -27.29
CA ARG A 417 -3.28 -0.86 -27.61
C ARG A 417 -3.40 -1.31 -29.07
N SER A 418 -2.27 -1.78 -29.60
CA SER A 418 -2.23 -2.38 -30.94
C SER A 418 -2.91 -3.76 -30.93
N ASN A 419 -3.48 -4.16 -32.05
CA ASN A 419 -4.03 -5.51 -32.24
C ASN A 419 -2.94 -6.50 -32.69
N ARG A 420 -1.79 -6.50 -32.00
CA ARG A 420 -0.67 -7.38 -32.36
C ARG A 420 -0.94 -8.80 -31.84
N ARG A 421 -1.20 -9.74 -32.75
CA ARG A 421 -1.29 -11.16 -32.41
C ARG A 421 0.11 -11.77 -32.32
N CYS A 422 0.45 -12.32 -31.16
CA CYS A 422 1.71 -13.02 -30.93
C CYS A 422 1.59 -14.51 -31.27
N SER A 423 2.70 -15.12 -31.67
CA SER A 423 2.80 -16.57 -31.94
C SER A 423 2.67 -17.37 -30.63
N ARG A 424 2.29 -18.64 -30.75
CA ARG A 424 2.06 -19.54 -29.60
C ARG A 424 3.28 -19.58 -28.66
N GLY A 425 3.06 -19.30 -27.37
CA GLY A 425 4.11 -19.20 -26.35
C GLY A 425 4.60 -17.77 -26.05
N PHE A 426 4.08 -16.78 -26.76
CA PHE A 426 4.37 -15.36 -26.55
C PHE A 426 3.07 -14.57 -26.39
N GLU A 427 3.06 -13.61 -25.49
CA GLU A 427 1.99 -12.65 -25.29
C GLU A 427 2.45 -11.25 -25.71
N PRO A 428 1.55 -10.35 -26.14
CA PRO A 428 1.92 -8.97 -26.38
C PRO A 428 2.52 -8.35 -25.11
N SER A 429 3.57 -7.55 -25.25
CA SER A 429 4.07 -6.71 -24.17
C SER A 429 2.97 -5.78 -23.66
N GLU A 430 3.14 -5.22 -22.47
CA GLU A 430 2.10 -4.42 -21.80
C GLU A 430 1.66 -3.18 -22.58
N ASP A 431 2.55 -2.64 -23.43
CA ASP A 431 2.33 -1.56 -24.39
C ASP A 431 1.89 -2.04 -25.79
N GLY A 432 1.81 -3.37 -25.99
CA GLY A 432 1.45 -4.02 -27.25
C GLY A 432 2.47 -3.83 -28.37
N THR A 433 3.68 -3.37 -28.07
CA THR A 433 4.70 -3.08 -29.09
C THR A 433 5.57 -4.29 -29.43
N ALA A 434 5.65 -5.29 -28.55
CA ALA A 434 6.49 -6.48 -28.71
C ALA A 434 5.70 -7.76 -28.34
N CYS A 435 6.27 -8.93 -28.64
CA CYS A 435 5.79 -10.21 -28.16
C CYS A 435 6.81 -10.75 -27.16
N VAL A 436 6.39 -10.91 -25.90
CA VAL A 436 7.22 -11.39 -24.79
C VAL A 436 6.88 -12.85 -24.49
N ALA A 437 7.88 -13.67 -24.19
CA ALA A 437 7.66 -15.07 -23.86
C ALA A 437 6.84 -15.17 -22.56
N GLN A 438 5.92 -16.12 -22.47
CA GLN A 438 5.26 -16.45 -21.20
C GLN A 438 6.34 -16.91 -20.22
N VAL A 439 6.71 -16.07 -19.26
CA VAL A 439 7.60 -16.47 -18.18
C VAL A 439 6.78 -17.35 -17.25
N ALA A 440 6.94 -18.66 -17.40
CA ALA A 440 6.50 -19.59 -16.36
C ALA A 440 7.37 -19.33 -15.13
N PHE A 441 6.80 -18.64 -14.14
CA PHE A 441 7.38 -18.53 -12.81
C PHE A 441 7.37 -19.92 -12.18
N PHE A 442 8.41 -20.70 -12.43
CA PHE A 442 8.81 -21.78 -11.54
C PHE A 442 9.97 -21.25 -10.71
N GLY A 443 9.76 -21.14 -9.40
CA GLY A 443 10.81 -20.78 -8.46
C GLY A 443 12.03 -21.68 -8.65
N GLY A 444 13.19 -21.07 -8.86
CA GLY A 444 14.46 -21.76 -9.02
C GLY A 444 15.49 -20.87 -9.69
N SER A 445 16.61 -20.65 -9.00
CA SER A 445 17.76 -19.82 -9.42
C SER A 445 18.25 -20.11 -10.84
N PRO A 446 18.87 -19.15 -11.55
CA PRO A 446 19.39 -19.38 -12.89
C PRO A 446 20.66 -20.26 -12.82
N SER A 447 20.56 -21.50 -13.29
CA SER A 447 21.74 -22.32 -13.59
C SER A 447 22.40 -21.78 -14.86
N ALA A 448 23.66 -21.38 -14.75
CA ALA A 448 24.51 -20.99 -15.87
C ALA A 448 24.62 -22.12 -16.90
N GLY A 449 24.16 -21.88 -18.13
CA GLY A 449 24.32 -22.79 -19.26
C GLY A 449 25.22 -22.15 -20.32
N SER A 450 26.53 -22.39 -20.21
CA SER A 450 27.51 -22.06 -21.25
C SER A 450 27.20 -22.82 -22.54
N ARG A 451 26.99 -22.09 -23.65
CA ARG A 451 26.97 -22.65 -25.00
C ARG A 451 28.38 -23.12 -25.37
N LEU A 452 28.55 -24.42 -25.62
CA LEU A 452 29.69 -24.95 -26.37
C LEU A 452 29.17 -25.67 -27.62
N TRP A 453 29.60 -25.16 -28.77
CA TRP A 453 29.36 -25.73 -30.10
C TRP A 453 29.99 -27.12 -30.22
N ALA A 454 29.21 -28.07 -30.73
CA ALA A 454 29.68 -29.40 -31.08
C ALA A 454 30.44 -29.35 -32.41
N TRP A 455 31.76 -29.55 -32.38
CA TRP A 455 32.57 -29.99 -33.51
C TRP A 455 33.07 -31.40 -33.23
N ARG A 456 32.76 -32.34 -34.13
CA ARG A 456 33.30 -33.71 -34.12
C ARG A 456 34.74 -33.71 -34.68
N PRO A 457 35.70 -34.44 -34.08
CA PRO A 457 37.01 -34.68 -34.68
C PRO A 457 37.08 -36.06 -35.36
N PRO A 458 38.13 -36.31 -36.16
CA PRO A 458 38.68 -37.66 -36.28
C PRO A 458 40.17 -37.71 -35.90
N GLY A 459 40.62 -38.85 -35.37
CA GLY A 459 42.02 -39.27 -35.49
C GLY A 459 42.81 -39.48 -34.18
N ALA A 460 42.71 -40.70 -33.65
CA ALA A 460 43.76 -41.62 -33.16
C ALA A 460 45.04 -41.14 -32.41
N LEU A 461 45.33 -41.91 -31.33
CA LEU A 461 46.62 -42.36 -30.74
C LEU A 461 46.89 -41.95 -29.27
N LEU A 462 46.48 -42.83 -28.33
CA LEU A 462 47.27 -43.59 -27.31
C LEU A 462 48.65 -43.05 -26.79
N PRO A 463 49.12 -43.49 -25.59
CA PRO A 463 48.96 -42.81 -24.27
C PRO A 463 50.32 -42.54 -23.58
N LEU A 464 50.32 -41.93 -22.38
CA LEU A 464 51.19 -42.25 -21.20
C LEU A 464 51.24 -41.06 -20.23
N GLY A 465 51.22 -41.34 -18.92
CA GLY A 465 51.72 -40.41 -17.90
C GLY A 465 50.97 -40.41 -16.58
N LEU A 466 51.42 -41.23 -15.63
CA LEU A 466 51.07 -41.17 -14.21
C LEU A 466 51.46 -39.81 -13.59
N GLY A 467 50.77 -39.41 -12.53
CA GLY A 467 51.28 -38.37 -11.62
C GLY A 467 50.32 -37.97 -10.51
N LEU A 468 50.43 -38.63 -9.35
CA LEU A 468 49.92 -38.20 -8.05
C LEU A 468 50.29 -36.73 -7.74
N CYS A 469 49.41 -36.00 -7.03
CA CYS A 469 49.71 -35.51 -5.68
C CYS A 469 48.52 -34.77 -5.04
N LEU A 470 48.18 -35.23 -3.82
CA LEU A 470 47.44 -34.47 -2.81
C LEU A 470 48.17 -33.18 -2.46
N HIS A 471 47.45 -32.12 -2.09
CA HIS A 471 47.64 -31.47 -0.78
C HIS A 471 46.42 -30.65 -0.36
N ILE A 472 46.04 -30.88 0.89
CA ILE A 472 45.04 -30.19 1.72
C ILE A 472 45.77 -29.09 2.51
N CYS A 473 45.07 -27.95 2.73
CA CYS A 473 45.11 -27.01 3.87
C CYS A 473 44.88 -25.58 3.33
N ALA A 474 43.71 -24.97 3.57
CA ALA A 474 43.28 -24.28 4.79
C ALA A 474 43.65 -22.78 4.79
N LEU A 475 42.65 -21.94 4.51
CA LEU A 475 42.23 -20.76 5.28
C LEU A 475 40.87 -20.28 4.76
#